data_AF-A0A7G9QBY2-F1
#
_entry.id   AF-A0A7G9QBY2-F1
#
_cell.length_a   1.000
_cell.length_b   1.000
_cell.length_c   1.000
_cell.angle_alpha   90.00
_cell.angle_beta   90.00
_cell.angle_gamma   90.00
#
_symmetry.space_group_name_H-M   'P 1'
#
loop_
_entity.id
_entity.type
_entity.pdbx_description
1 polymer ?
#
loop_
_entity_poly.entity_id
_entity_poly.type
_entity_poly.pdbx_seq_one_letter_code
_entity_poly.pdbx_strand_id
1 'polypeptide(L)' 'MTVKSLSDEDKLPIKQVIKAISKTMDDVLRVVDAMDLGRTEVRADGVYRTYNNGDTVKISSGNFAKKRVEKKRIKLF' A
#
# COMPACT_ATOMS: atom_id res chain seq x y z
N MET A 1 -5.74 -27.68 2.27
CA MET A 1 -4.87 -26.48 2.23
C MET A 1 -3.85 -26.62 3.34
N THR A 2 -2.61 -26.97 3.01
CA THR A 2 -1.54 -27.15 3.99
C THR A 2 -0.99 -25.79 4.39
N VAL A 3 -1.08 -25.48 5.68
CA VAL A 3 -0.52 -24.27 6.30
C VAL A 3 0.99 -24.34 6.14
N LYS A 4 1.56 -23.46 5.30
CA LYS A 4 3.01 -23.34 5.17
C LYS A 4 3.55 -22.75 6.46
N SER A 5 4.50 -23.45 7.07
CA SER A 5 5.21 -23.05 8.27
C SER A 5 5.90 -21.69 8.09
N LEU A 6 5.80 -20.80 9.09
CA LEU A 6 6.45 -19.49 9.13
C LEU A 6 7.95 -19.54 8.80
N SER A 7 8.62 -20.68 9.05
CA SER A 7 10.06 -20.88 8.83
C SER A 7 10.49 -20.88 7.35
N ASP A 8 9.56 -21.05 6.41
CA ASP A 8 9.87 -21.06 4.97
C ASP A 8 9.85 -19.67 4.34
N GLU A 9 9.24 -18.68 4.99
CA GLU A 9 9.19 -17.30 4.48
C GLU A 9 10.55 -16.58 4.59
N ASP A 10 11.34 -16.89 5.62
CA ASP A 10 12.65 -16.27 5.87
C ASP A 10 13.72 -16.56 4.80
N LYS A 11 13.53 -17.62 3.99
CA LYS A 11 14.46 -18.01 2.91
C LYS A 11 14.04 -17.50 1.54
N LEU A 12 12.87 -16.86 1.42
CA LEU A 12 12.41 -16.36 0.13
C LEU A 12 13.24 -15.14 -0.27
N PRO A 13 13.82 -15.10 -1.48
CA PRO A 13 14.46 -13.91 -1.98
C PRO A 13 13.46 -12.74 -1.88
N ILE A 14 13.87 -11.62 -1.30
CA ILE A 14 13.01 -10.43 -1.08
C ILE A 14 12.21 -10.05 -2.36
N LYS A 15 12.78 -10.28 -3.54
CA LYS A 15 12.12 -10.09 -4.84
C LYS A 15 10.84 -10.93 -5.02
N GLN A 16 10.83 -12.18 -4.56
CA GLN A 16 9.66 -13.06 -4.62
C GLN A 16 8.58 -12.63 -3.63
N VAL A 17 8.98 -12.18 -2.45
CA VAL A 17 8.06 -11.60 -1.45
C VAL A 17 7.41 -10.34 -2.01
N ILE A 18 8.19 -9.42 -2.60
CA ILE A 18 7.67 -8.23 -3.28
C ILE A 18 6.68 -8.62 -4.39
N LYS A 19 7.01 -9.61 -5.22
CA LYS A 19 6.13 -10.05 -6.30
C LYS A 19 4.81 -10.62 -5.79
N ALA A 20 4.84 -11.39 -4.70
CA ALA A 20 3.64 -11.93 -4.08
C ALA A 20 2.76 -10.80 -3.52
N ILE A 21 3.37 -9.83 -2.82
CA ILE A 21 2.69 -8.65 -2.29
C ILE A 21 2.08 -7.81 -3.42
N SER A 22 2.81 -7.59 -4.52
CA SER A 22 2.28 -6.84 -5.66
C SER A 22 1.06 -7.53 -6.27
N LYS A 23 1.10 -8.86 -6.44
CA LYS A 23 -0.03 -9.61 -6.99
C LYS A 23 -1.27 -9.53 -6.10
N THR A 24 -1.10 -9.71 -4.78
CA THR A 24 -2.23 -9.61 -3.86
C THR A 24 -2.78 -8.19 -3.78
N MET A 25 -1.91 -7.18 -3.89
CA MET A 25 -2.33 -5.79 -3.96
C MET A 25 -3.17 -5.50 -5.21
N ASP A 26 -2.79 -6.04 -6.37
CA ASP A 26 -3.58 -5.90 -7.60
C ASP A 26 -4.97 -6.53 -7.46
N ASP A 27 -5.06 -7.71 -6.84
CA ASP A 27 -6.33 -8.38 -6.60
C ASP A 27 -7.22 -7.60 -5.62
N VAL A 28 -6.64 -7.00 -4.57
CA VAL A 28 -7.37 -6.11 -3.65
C VAL A 28 -7.88 -4.87 -4.38
N LEU A 29 -7.05 -4.25 -5.22
CA LEU A 29 -7.45 -3.07 -6.00
C LEU A 29 -8.61 -3.39 -6.94
N ARG A 30 -8.62 -4.58 -7.56
CA ARG A 30 -9.75 -5.02 -8.40
C ARG A 30 -11.06 -5.15 -7.62
N VAL A 31 -11.01 -5.67 -6.40
CA VAL A 31 -12.21 -5.76 -5.54
C VAL A 31 -12.69 -4.38 -5.13
N VAL A 32 -11.77 -3.48 -4.75
CA VAL A 32 -12.08 -2.08 -4.42
C VAL A 32 -12.75 -1.36 -5.58
N ASP A 33 -12.25 -1.56 -6.80
CA ASP A 33 -12.85 -0.99 -8.00
C ASP A 33 -14.22 -1.63 -8.28
N ALA A 34 -14.36 -2.95 -8.20
CA ALA A 34 -15.64 -3.64 -8.43
C ALA A 34 -16.74 -3.21 -7.43
N MET A 35 -16.35 -2.83 -6.21
CA MET A 35 -17.25 -2.37 -5.16
C MET A 35 -17.44 -0.84 -5.12
N ASP A 36 -16.81 -0.10 -6.05
CA ASP A 36 -16.82 1.37 -6.13
C ASP A 36 -16.47 2.07 -4.80
N LEU A 37 -15.54 1.49 -4.03
CA LEU A 37 -15.15 2.03 -2.72
C LEU A 37 -14.24 3.26 -2.83
N GLY A 38 -13.76 3.55 -4.03
CA GLY A 38 -12.84 4.63 -4.35
C GLY A 38 -11.40 4.38 -3.87
N ARG A 39 -10.44 4.85 -4.65
CA ARG A 39 -9.00 4.73 -4.37
C ARG A 39 -8.54 5.92 -3.54
N THR A 40 -7.83 5.64 -2.45
CA THR A 40 -7.34 6.69 -1.54
C THR A 40 -5.89 7.06 -1.88
N GLU A 41 -5.64 8.34 -2.14
CA GLU A 41 -4.33 8.90 -2.44
C GLU A 41 -3.94 9.94 -1.38
N VAL A 42 -2.70 9.86 -0.88
CA VAL A 42 -2.14 10.86 0.03
C VAL A 42 -1.30 11.86 -0.76
N ARG A 43 -1.73 13.12 -0.76
CA ARG A 43 -1.02 14.27 -1.34
C ARG A 43 -0.41 15.12 -0.23
N ALA A 44 0.46 16.05 -0.58
CA ALA A 44 1.17 16.88 0.40
C ALA A 44 0.23 17.67 1.33
N ASP A 45 -0.94 18.06 0.82
CA ASP A 45 -1.92 18.94 1.48
C ASP A 45 -3.17 18.20 2.00
N GLY A 46 -3.26 16.88 1.80
CA GLY A 46 -4.43 16.12 2.21
C GLY A 46 -4.50 14.69 1.71
N VAL A 47 -5.53 13.99 2.19
CA VAL A 47 -5.92 12.66 1.74
C VAL A 47 -7.17 12.77 0.87
N TYR A 48 -7.10 12.18 -0.31
CA TYR A 48 -8.13 12.24 -1.33
C TYR A 48 -8.64 10.83 -1.62
N ARG A 49 -9.92 10.70 -1.96
CA ARG A 49 -10.49 9.46 -2.47
C ARG A 49 -11.14 9.72 -3.81
N THR A 50 -10.72 8.96 -4.81
CA THR A 50 -11.22 9.04 -6.18
C THR A 50 -12.06 7.81 -6.48
N TYR A 51 -13.32 8.04 -6.85
CA TYR A 51 -14.30 7.00 -7.21
C TYR A 51 -14.21 6.65 -8.70
N ASN A 52 -14.83 5.54 -9.11
CA ASN A 52 -14.74 5.08 -10.50
C ASN A 52 -15.42 6.02 -11.50
N ASN A 53 -16.37 6.83 -11.02
CA ASN A 53 -17.04 7.85 -11.81
C ASN A 53 -16.18 9.09 -12.06
N GLY A 54 -14.97 9.16 -11.50
CA GLY A 54 -14.06 10.30 -11.61
C GLY A 54 -14.21 11.33 -10.49
N ASP A 55 -15.21 11.19 -9.61
CA ASP A 55 -15.38 12.09 -8.48
C ASP A 55 -14.23 11.94 -7.50
N THR A 56 -13.75 13.06 -6.98
CA THR A 56 -12.68 13.08 -5.99
C THR A 56 -13.11 13.86 -4.76
N VAL A 57 -13.10 13.18 -3.60
CA VAL A 57 -13.47 13.75 -2.30
C VAL A 57 -12.25 13.89 -1.41
N LYS A 58 -12.04 15.07 -0.84
CA LYS A 58 -11.00 15.29 0.18
C LYS A 58 -11.50 14.75 1.52
N ILE A 59 -10.90 13.68 2.00
CA ILE A 59 -11.28 13.02 3.26
C ILE A 59 -10.67 13.75 4.46
N SER A 60 -9.44 14.24 4.30
CA SER A 60 -8.71 14.89 5.37
C SER A 60 -7.77 15.94 4.82
N SER A 61 -7.71 17.08 5.50
CA SER A 61 -6.72 18.13 5.30
C SER A 61 -5.56 17.93 6.28
N GLY A 62 -4.34 18.10 5.81
CA GLY A 62 -3.16 18.03 6.68
C GLY A 62 -1.87 18.19 5.88
N ASN A 63 -0.77 18.40 6.59
CA ASN A 63 0.55 18.40 5.97
C ASN A 63 1.12 16.97 5.99
N PHE A 64 1.07 16.32 4.84
CA PHE A 64 1.60 14.97 4.65
C PHE A 64 2.87 14.98 3.78
N ALA A 65 3.60 16.10 3.75
CA ALA A 65 4.87 16.17 3.05
C ALA A 65 5.78 15.02 3.48
N LYS A 66 6.21 14.20 2.50
CA LYS A 66 7.13 13.09 2.77
C LYS A 66 8.39 13.65 3.42
N LYS A 67 8.57 13.37 4.71
CA LYS A 67 9.76 13.79 5.45
C LYS A 67 10.95 13.05 4.85
N ARG A 68 11.79 13.76 4.08
CA ARG A 68 13.01 13.21 3.52
C ARG A 68 14.02 13.09 4.66
N VAL A 69 14.20 11.87 5.16
CA VAL A 69 15.21 11.62 6.19
C VAL A 69 16.57 11.63 5.51
N GLU A 70 17.42 12.60 5.84
CA GLU A 70 18.75 12.78 5.22
C GLU A 70 19.67 11.57 5.46
N LYS A 71 19.55 10.92 6.61
CA LYS A 71 20.30 9.71 6.97
C LYS A 71 19.32 8.60 7.32
N LYS A 72 19.12 7.65 6.40
CA LYS A 72 18.38 6.42 6.64
C LYS A 72 19.23 5.47 7.48
N ARG A 73 19.25 5.66 8.81
CA ARG A 73 19.87 4.72 9.74
C ARG A 73 18.78 3.82 10.30
N ILE A 74 18.72 2.58 9.84
CA ILE A 74 17.91 1.55 10.49
C ILE A 74 18.78 0.99 11.62
N LYS A 75 18.33 1.15 12.86
CA LYS A 75 19.00 0.56 14.02
C LYS A 75 18.61 -0.93 14.06
N LEU A 76 19.56 -1.81 13.76
CA LEU A 76 19.38 -3.26 13.81
C LEU A 76 19.92 -3.78 15.14
N PHE A 77 19.22 -3.54 16.25
CA PHE A 77 19.43 -4.26 17.52
C PHE A 77 18.11 -4.31 18.29
#